data_AF-A0A5V7BYA1-F1
#
_entry.id   AF-A0A5V7BYA1-F1
#
_cell.length_a   1.000
_cell.length_b   1.000
_cell.length_c   1.000
_cell.angle_alpha   90.00
_cell.angle_beta   90.00
_cell.angle_gamma   90.00
#
_symmetry.space_group_name_H-M   'P 1'
#
loop_
_entity.id
_entity.type
_entity.pdbx_description
1 polymer ?
#
loop_
_entity_poly.entity_id
_entity_poly.type
_entity_poly.pdbx_seq_one_letter_code
_entity_poly.pdbx_strand_id
1 'polypeptide(L)'
;MSYFFDTAVNIEGNTKLRAPQIEAYIKIKDFFSDEENKEALVVLPTGTGKSGLISIAPFGVARKKVLIITPGLITKDSIRKTQEVLANNFWVNFDIVFSSKEIPIVNEYSADLSDEHLLSSHIVYSNIQKVASTRDNALINRVPSDFFDLIIIDEAHHAPAQSWRDTLRYFSNAKILHVTGTPYRGDNQEIPGVRIHETPLSEVMRDKYVKWLRKETVNAHELFFSTPEQPGIKLSKEQILMLKDKEWIEKSIALSKECSLDVIDHSISKLRELKEASPNVPHKILAVGCSIAHAEDLLTWYKDRGMTSVIVHSEMEQSELADALMKVEHHQCDVVISVNMLMEGYDHKYLTVLAIFRPYRSLNAFAQVVGRILRVIPESEITHFEIDNNGIVIFHEEIGLNVMWENFQKEVDRARRASVREYTFTDRDYVERSSELAGVESDSAYISDSDSYLNDIDFNALFEQKRNEISDSVTQQIEKIKQSGIELPEDALEALRQTLAEKAVQKAAEIIDPELIEKRPHQARKLMRGILKTRTQDAVANLLIDNNIGEKSSELYDIFNRYVPYLKTTDANDGILVRYVNIKLASAYGPVDKRDNKTLLQSIKDLDKILAEVERMIR
;
A
#
# COMPACT_ATOMS: atom_id res chain seq x y z
N MET A 1 -19.82 -5.88 -14.11
CA MET A 1 -18.52 -5.20 -14.03
C MET A 1 -18.02 -5.37 -12.62
N SER A 2 -16.72 -5.58 -12.47
CA SER A 2 -16.01 -5.72 -11.22
C SER A 2 -15.02 -4.58 -11.15
N TYR A 3 -15.29 -3.61 -10.29
CA TYR A 3 -14.48 -2.40 -10.15
C TYR A 3 -12.98 -2.70 -10.09
N PHE A 4 -12.56 -3.60 -9.19
CA PHE A 4 -11.15 -3.94 -8.98
C PHE A 4 -10.49 -4.77 -10.11
N PHE A 5 -11.25 -5.23 -11.11
CA PHE A 5 -10.72 -5.84 -12.33
C PHE A 5 -10.88 -4.96 -13.58
N ASP A 6 -11.83 -4.02 -13.57
CA ASP A 6 -12.18 -3.18 -14.71
C ASP A 6 -11.52 -1.78 -14.62
N THR A 7 -11.01 -1.37 -13.45
CA THR A 7 -10.17 -0.17 -13.25
C THR A 7 -8.72 -0.45 -13.62
N ALA A 8 -8.11 0.43 -14.44
CA ALA A 8 -6.68 0.38 -14.76
C ALA A 8 -5.86 0.90 -13.57
N VAL A 9 -4.75 0.20 -13.24
CA VAL A 9 -3.87 0.59 -12.13
C VAL A 9 -2.39 0.38 -12.44
N ASN A 10 -1.55 1.29 -11.95
CA ASN A 10 -0.09 1.18 -12.00
C ASN A 10 0.43 0.68 -10.64
N ILE A 11 0.81 -0.59 -10.56
CA ILE A 11 1.31 -1.22 -9.33
C ILE A 11 2.63 -1.97 -9.60
N GLU A 12 2.66 -2.83 -10.62
CA GLU A 12 3.77 -3.78 -10.84
C GLU A 12 5.07 -3.13 -11.36
N GLY A 13 4.99 -1.95 -11.98
CA GLY A 13 6.16 -1.16 -12.42
C GLY A 13 6.34 0.18 -11.67
N ASN A 14 5.58 0.39 -10.59
CA ASN A 14 5.42 1.69 -9.94
C ASN A 14 6.56 1.98 -8.95
N THR A 15 7.48 2.89 -9.30
CA THR A 15 8.64 3.24 -8.46
C THR A 15 8.30 4.02 -7.19
N LYS A 16 7.07 4.53 -7.04
CA LYS A 16 6.61 5.15 -5.78
C LYS A 16 6.21 4.11 -4.75
N LEU A 17 5.86 2.89 -5.17
CA LEU A 17 5.62 1.76 -4.28
C LEU A 17 6.95 1.09 -3.91
N ARG A 18 7.03 0.59 -2.68
CA ARG A 18 8.23 -0.10 -2.19
C ARG A 18 8.21 -1.55 -2.66
N ALA A 19 9.37 -2.13 -2.98
CA ALA A 19 9.46 -3.50 -3.48
C ALA A 19 8.70 -4.53 -2.62
N PRO A 20 8.75 -4.52 -1.26
CA PRO A 20 7.93 -5.37 -0.40
C PRO A 20 6.40 -5.28 -0.63
N GLN A 21 5.88 -4.12 -1.06
CA GLN A 21 4.46 -3.95 -1.37
C GLN A 21 4.11 -4.52 -2.74
N ILE A 22 4.99 -4.32 -3.74
CA ILE A 22 4.82 -4.81 -5.11
C ILE A 22 4.93 -6.34 -5.14
N GLU A 23 5.96 -6.91 -4.52
CA GLU A 23 6.14 -8.36 -4.44
C GLU A 23 4.97 -9.04 -3.73
N ALA A 24 4.56 -8.51 -2.57
CA ALA A 24 3.39 -9.02 -1.85
C ALA A 24 2.11 -8.95 -2.70
N TYR A 25 1.87 -7.82 -3.40
CA TYR A 25 0.73 -7.68 -4.30
C TYR A 25 0.74 -8.74 -5.43
N ILE A 26 1.88 -8.97 -6.08
CA ILE A 26 2.01 -10.01 -7.12
C ILE A 26 1.70 -11.40 -6.54
N LYS A 27 2.21 -11.72 -5.33
CA LYS A 27 1.92 -13.00 -4.67
C LYS A 27 0.43 -13.15 -4.30
N ILE A 28 -0.23 -12.09 -3.86
CA ILE A 28 -1.67 -12.09 -3.58
C ILE A 28 -2.45 -12.31 -4.88
N LYS A 29 -2.13 -11.57 -5.95
CA LYS A 29 -2.74 -11.64 -7.29
C LYS A 29 -2.62 -13.03 -7.91
N ASP A 30 -1.45 -13.66 -7.86
CA ASP A 30 -1.25 -15.02 -8.38
C ASP A 30 -1.91 -16.08 -7.50
N PHE A 31 -1.76 -16.03 -6.17
CA PHE A 31 -2.37 -17.01 -5.26
C PHE A 31 -3.89 -17.06 -5.41
N PHE A 32 -4.53 -15.88 -5.41
CA PHE A 32 -5.98 -15.74 -5.61
C PHE A 32 -6.42 -15.71 -7.07
N SER A 33 -5.55 -16.07 -8.02
CA SER A 33 -5.95 -16.35 -9.41
C SER A 33 -6.57 -17.75 -9.56
N ASP A 34 -6.20 -18.67 -8.66
CA ASP A 34 -6.90 -19.93 -8.41
C ASP A 34 -8.14 -19.67 -7.54
N GLU A 35 -9.24 -20.40 -7.80
CA GLU A 35 -10.49 -20.29 -7.03
C GLU A 35 -10.61 -21.36 -5.92
N GLU A 36 -9.68 -22.33 -5.83
CA GLU A 36 -9.54 -23.21 -4.66
C GLU A 36 -8.81 -22.52 -3.49
N ASN A 37 -7.95 -21.55 -3.78
CA ASN A 37 -7.17 -20.80 -2.80
C ASN A 37 -8.03 -19.77 -2.03
N LYS A 38 -8.45 -20.13 -0.80
CA LYS A 38 -9.32 -19.28 0.03
C LYS A 38 -8.62 -18.39 1.06
N GLU A 39 -7.50 -18.80 1.65
CA GLU A 39 -6.91 -18.10 2.80
C GLU A 39 -5.38 -17.94 2.68
N ALA A 40 -4.92 -16.69 2.71
CA ALA A 40 -3.53 -16.29 2.51
C ALA A 40 -2.99 -15.48 3.70
N LEU A 41 -1.70 -15.59 3.97
CA LEU A 41 -0.98 -14.84 4.98
C LEU A 41 0.21 -14.09 4.34
N VAL A 42 0.29 -12.79 4.63
CA VAL A 42 1.39 -11.90 4.25
C VAL A 42 1.99 -11.26 5.49
N VAL A 43 3.30 -11.43 5.67
CA VAL A 43 4.06 -10.90 6.81
C VAL A 43 4.89 -9.71 6.33
N LEU A 44 4.54 -8.51 6.80
CA LEU A 44 5.18 -7.25 6.44
C LEU A 44 5.56 -6.48 7.71
N PRO A 45 6.86 -6.36 8.04
CA PRO A 45 7.33 -5.64 9.23
C PRO A 45 6.79 -4.22 9.35
N THR A 46 6.61 -3.74 10.59
CA THR A 46 6.24 -2.34 10.86
C THR A 46 7.26 -1.40 10.21
N GLY A 47 6.76 -0.43 9.45
CA GLY A 47 7.58 0.46 8.63
C GLY A 47 7.43 0.24 7.12
N THR A 48 7.24 -1.01 6.65
CA THR A 48 7.18 -1.36 5.22
C THR A 48 6.08 -0.66 4.41
N GLY A 49 4.92 -0.42 4.99
CA GLY A 49 3.75 0.16 4.30
C GLY A 49 2.55 -0.77 4.16
N LYS A 50 2.27 -1.60 5.18
CA LYS A 50 1.08 -2.48 5.27
C LYS A 50 -0.23 -1.82 4.81
N SER A 51 -0.55 -0.61 5.27
CA SER A 51 -1.76 0.11 4.85
C SER A 51 -1.83 0.31 3.33
N GLY A 52 -0.70 0.61 2.69
CA GLY A 52 -0.61 0.73 1.24
C GLY A 52 -0.79 -0.61 0.52
N LEU A 53 -0.24 -1.71 1.07
CA LEU A 53 -0.52 -3.06 0.55
C LEU A 53 -2.03 -3.37 0.64
N ILE A 54 -2.67 -3.08 1.77
CA ILE A 54 -4.11 -3.27 2.00
C ILE A 54 -4.94 -2.45 0.99
N SER A 55 -4.45 -1.26 0.59
CA SER A 55 -5.09 -0.41 -0.44
C SER A 55 -4.90 -0.89 -1.88
N ILE A 56 -3.86 -1.66 -2.21
CA ILE A 56 -3.62 -2.20 -3.57
C ILE A 56 -4.07 -3.66 -3.75
N ALA A 57 -4.04 -4.47 -2.70
CA ALA A 57 -4.42 -5.90 -2.70
C ALA A 57 -5.83 -6.24 -3.26
N PRO A 58 -6.84 -5.34 -3.26
CA PRO A 58 -8.10 -5.57 -3.96
C PRO A 58 -7.97 -5.75 -5.48
N PHE A 59 -7.08 -4.98 -6.11
CA PHE A 59 -6.99 -4.89 -7.57
C PHE A 59 -6.50 -6.22 -8.16
N GLY A 60 -7.16 -6.68 -9.22
CA GLY A 60 -6.91 -8.01 -9.80
C GLY A 60 -7.31 -9.21 -8.93
N VAL A 61 -7.96 -9.01 -7.77
CA VAL A 61 -8.27 -10.07 -6.79
C VAL A 61 -9.76 -10.17 -6.46
N ALA A 62 -10.38 -9.06 -6.09
CA ALA A 62 -11.78 -8.99 -5.65
C ALA A 62 -12.72 -8.81 -6.85
N ARG A 63 -13.81 -9.59 -6.93
CA ARG A 63 -14.83 -9.47 -7.97
C ARG A 63 -16.00 -8.57 -7.57
N LYS A 64 -16.35 -8.47 -6.27
CA LYS A 64 -17.46 -7.66 -5.74
C LYS A 64 -16.99 -6.47 -4.89
N LYS A 65 -16.82 -6.68 -3.59
CA LYS A 65 -16.61 -5.66 -2.55
C LYS A 65 -15.64 -6.21 -1.51
N VAL A 66 -14.86 -5.31 -0.90
CA VAL A 66 -13.87 -5.65 0.11
C VAL A 66 -14.32 -5.25 1.50
N LEU A 67 -14.14 -6.13 2.48
CA LEU A 67 -14.25 -5.80 3.90
C LEU A 67 -12.85 -5.77 4.53
N ILE A 68 -12.42 -4.61 5.04
CA ILE A 68 -11.18 -4.48 5.80
C ILE A 68 -11.52 -4.48 7.29
N ILE A 69 -10.94 -5.39 8.06
CA ILE A 69 -11.14 -5.49 9.51
C ILE A 69 -9.84 -5.12 10.21
N THR A 70 -9.91 -4.09 11.05
CA THR A 70 -8.78 -3.53 11.81
C THR A 70 -9.04 -3.60 13.32
N PRO A 71 -8.02 -3.87 14.17
CA PRO A 71 -8.23 -3.96 15.62
C PRO A 71 -8.35 -2.59 16.30
N GLY A 72 -7.51 -1.62 15.92
CA GLY A 72 -7.37 -0.32 16.60
C GLY A 72 -8.16 0.83 15.99
N LEU A 73 -8.15 1.99 16.68
CA LEU A 73 -8.73 3.24 16.18
C LEU A 73 -7.85 3.94 15.14
N ILE A 74 -6.52 3.79 15.21
CA ILE A 74 -5.57 4.65 14.47
C ILE A 74 -5.13 4.01 13.13
N THR A 75 -5.23 2.69 12.98
CA THR A 75 -5.22 2.03 11.66
C THR A 75 -6.39 2.51 10.79
N LYS A 76 -7.51 2.90 11.40
CA LYS A 76 -8.59 3.60 10.69
C LYS A 76 -8.15 4.98 10.22
N ASP A 77 -7.40 5.75 11.00
CA ASP A 77 -6.85 7.04 10.53
C ASP A 77 -5.88 6.83 9.36
N SER A 78 -5.07 5.76 9.37
CA SER A 78 -4.22 5.41 8.23
C SER A 78 -5.01 5.03 6.97
N ILE A 79 -6.25 4.54 7.10
CA ILE A 79 -7.15 4.25 5.96
C ILE A 79 -7.97 5.50 5.60
N ARG A 80 -8.42 6.29 6.57
CA ARG A 80 -9.18 7.55 6.36
C ARG A 80 -8.31 8.63 5.70
N LYS A 81 -7.01 8.65 5.96
CA LYS A 81 -6.04 9.46 5.19
C LYS A 81 -6.01 9.12 3.70
N THR A 82 -6.46 7.93 3.28
CA THR A 82 -6.66 7.60 1.85
C THR A 82 -7.98 8.12 1.27
N GLN A 83 -8.86 8.70 2.10
CA GLN A 83 -10.15 9.29 1.70
C GLN A 83 -10.17 10.83 1.76
N GLU A 84 -9.30 11.44 2.56
CA GLU A 84 -9.22 12.90 2.70
C GLU A 84 -8.71 13.57 1.40
N VAL A 85 -8.94 14.89 1.27
CA VAL A 85 -8.85 15.68 0.03
C VAL A 85 -7.64 15.34 -0.84
N LEU A 86 -7.84 15.31 -2.16
CA LEU A 86 -6.92 14.90 -3.25
C LEU A 86 -5.41 14.98 -2.97
N ALA A 87 -4.92 16.05 -2.33
CA ALA A 87 -3.52 16.22 -1.93
C ALA A 87 -2.95 15.12 -1.00
N ASN A 88 -3.79 14.36 -0.27
CA ASN A 88 -3.35 13.29 0.64
C ASN A 88 -3.75 11.87 0.18
N ASN A 89 -4.45 11.74 -0.95
CA ASN A 89 -5.02 10.46 -1.37
C ASN A 89 -3.92 9.47 -1.80
N PHE A 90 -3.80 8.32 -1.11
CA PHE A 90 -2.77 7.32 -1.40
C PHE A 90 -2.78 6.84 -2.85
N TRP A 91 -3.94 6.54 -3.44
CA TRP A 91 -4.03 6.06 -4.82
C TRP A 91 -3.62 7.11 -5.86
N VAL A 92 -3.77 8.40 -5.55
CA VAL A 92 -3.36 9.51 -6.43
C VAL A 92 -1.89 9.87 -6.23
N ASN A 93 -1.43 10.04 -4.98
CA ASN A 93 -0.08 10.50 -4.69
C ASN A 93 0.99 9.48 -5.11
N PHE A 94 0.67 8.19 -4.96
CA PHE A 94 1.50 7.07 -5.41
C PHE A 94 1.23 6.69 -6.87
N ASP A 95 0.47 7.49 -7.64
CA ASP A 95 0.16 7.27 -9.05
C ASP A 95 -0.39 5.86 -9.38
N ILE A 96 -1.20 5.29 -8.47
CA ILE A 96 -1.81 3.97 -8.65
C ILE A 96 -2.99 4.04 -9.61
N VAL A 97 -3.80 5.12 -9.56
CA VAL A 97 -4.97 5.33 -10.42
C VAL A 97 -4.78 6.54 -11.34
N PHE A 98 -5.35 6.50 -12.54
CA PHE A 98 -5.12 7.52 -13.57
C PHE A 98 -6.09 8.71 -13.44
N SER A 99 -7.25 8.51 -12.82
CA SER A 99 -8.30 9.52 -12.64
C SER A 99 -8.83 9.57 -11.21
N SER A 100 -9.26 10.75 -10.75
CA SER A 100 -9.94 10.91 -9.46
C SER A 100 -11.29 10.19 -9.38
N LYS A 101 -11.87 9.80 -10.53
CA LYS A 101 -13.07 8.95 -10.60
C LYS A 101 -12.78 7.44 -10.49
N GLU A 102 -11.50 7.06 -10.55
CA GLU A 102 -11.00 5.70 -10.32
C GLU A 102 -10.49 5.51 -8.88
N ILE A 103 -10.81 6.44 -7.98
CA ILE A 103 -10.59 6.28 -6.53
C ILE A 103 -11.71 5.40 -5.97
N PRO A 104 -11.40 4.34 -5.20
CA PRO A 104 -12.43 3.47 -4.64
C PRO A 104 -13.35 4.23 -3.70
N ILE A 105 -14.67 4.07 -3.86
CA ILE A 105 -15.63 4.50 -2.82
C ILE A 105 -15.39 3.66 -1.56
N VAL A 106 -14.87 4.29 -0.51
CA VAL A 106 -14.59 3.68 0.79
C VAL A 106 -15.50 4.28 1.85
N ASN A 107 -15.98 3.48 2.82
CA ASN A 107 -16.69 3.95 4.01
C ASN A 107 -16.25 3.20 5.28
N GLU A 108 -16.24 3.87 6.44
CA GLU A 108 -16.26 3.14 7.73
C GLU A 108 -17.67 2.59 7.95
N TYR A 109 -17.78 1.32 8.33
CA TYR A 109 -19.04 0.79 8.82
C TYR A 109 -19.42 1.41 10.18
N SER A 110 -20.62 1.96 10.28
CA SER A 110 -21.25 2.39 11.53
C SER A 110 -22.72 1.96 11.57
N ALA A 111 -23.35 2.01 12.75
CA ALA A 111 -24.73 1.56 12.92
C ALA A 111 -25.76 2.51 12.28
N ASP A 112 -25.33 3.73 11.98
CA ASP A 112 -26.04 4.86 11.38
C ASP A 112 -25.71 5.07 9.89
N LEU A 113 -24.67 4.42 9.35
CA LEU A 113 -24.36 4.42 7.91
C LEU A 113 -25.57 3.91 7.12
N SER A 114 -26.02 4.68 6.11
CA SER A 114 -27.18 4.31 5.28
C SER A 114 -26.92 3.06 4.43
N ASP A 115 -27.99 2.31 4.13
CA ASP A 115 -27.88 1.15 3.24
C ASP A 115 -27.44 1.56 1.83
N GLU A 116 -27.78 2.78 1.38
CA GLU A 116 -27.34 3.34 0.10
C GLU A 116 -25.82 3.55 0.04
N HIS A 117 -25.21 4.14 1.08
CA HIS A 117 -23.75 4.30 1.14
C HIS A 117 -23.05 2.94 1.30
N LEU A 118 -23.65 2.01 2.06
CA LEU A 118 -23.14 0.65 2.21
C LEU A 118 -23.18 -0.11 0.86
N LEU A 119 -24.26 0.02 0.09
CA LEU A 119 -24.44 -0.58 -1.23
C LEU A 119 -23.55 0.03 -2.31
N SER A 120 -23.23 1.33 -2.25
CA SER A 120 -22.31 1.99 -3.20
C SER A 120 -20.82 1.79 -2.87
N SER A 121 -20.48 1.44 -1.62
CA SER A 121 -19.09 1.20 -1.19
C SER A 121 -18.40 0.08 -1.98
N HIS A 122 -17.22 0.35 -2.52
CA HIS A 122 -16.31 -0.66 -3.06
C HIS A 122 -15.49 -1.33 -1.95
N ILE A 123 -15.10 -0.54 -0.95
CA ILE A 123 -14.42 -0.99 0.27
C ILE A 123 -15.24 -0.54 1.49
N VAL A 124 -15.46 -1.44 2.43
CA VAL A 124 -15.99 -1.12 3.76
C VAL A 124 -14.91 -1.46 4.78
N TYR A 125 -14.54 -0.53 5.65
CA TYR A 125 -13.62 -0.83 6.76
C TYR A 125 -14.31 -0.75 8.12
N SER A 126 -13.86 -1.55 9.09
CA SER A 126 -14.48 -1.61 10.40
C SER A 126 -13.54 -2.18 11.48
N ASN A 127 -13.99 -2.14 12.73
CA ASN A 127 -13.44 -2.99 13.78
C ASN A 127 -14.30 -4.27 13.93
N ILE A 128 -13.69 -5.35 14.39
CA ILE A 128 -14.36 -6.66 14.47
C ILE A 128 -15.63 -6.64 15.34
N GLN A 129 -15.67 -5.77 16.35
CA GLN A 129 -16.79 -5.59 17.29
C GLN A 129 -18.05 -5.03 16.60
N LYS A 130 -17.90 -4.11 15.64
CA LYS A 130 -19.02 -3.61 14.82
C LYS A 130 -19.44 -4.63 13.75
N VAL A 131 -18.51 -5.43 13.23
CA VAL A 131 -18.79 -6.44 12.18
C VAL A 131 -19.65 -7.57 12.73
N ALA A 132 -19.23 -8.18 13.85
CA ALA A 132 -19.93 -9.28 14.50
C ALA A 132 -20.14 -8.99 15.99
N SER A 133 -21.39 -8.66 16.34
CA SER A 133 -21.87 -8.55 17.72
C SER A 133 -23.28 -9.13 17.84
N THR A 134 -23.78 -9.27 19.07
CA THR A 134 -25.15 -9.73 19.37
C THR A 134 -26.22 -8.64 19.18
N ARG A 135 -25.89 -7.51 18.52
CA ARG A 135 -26.84 -6.42 18.23
C ARG A 135 -27.36 -6.56 16.80
N ASP A 136 -28.62 -6.22 16.57
CA ASP A 136 -29.24 -6.29 15.24
C ASP A 136 -28.49 -5.44 14.21
N ASN A 137 -27.92 -4.30 14.60
CA ASN A 137 -27.12 -3.42 13.74
C ASN A 137 -25.66 -3.88 13.54
N ALA A 138 -25.33 -5.16 13.72
CA ALA A 138 -24.05 -5.73 13.29
C ALA A 138 -23.99 -5.85 11.75
N LEU A 139 -22.81 -5.73 11.14
CA LEU A 139 -22.68 -5.78 9.67
C LEU A 139 -23.20 -7.11 9.10
N ILE A 140 -22.89 -8.24 9.73
CA ILE A 140 -23.36 -9.59 9.34
C ILE A 140 -24.88 -9.77 9.38
N ASN A 141 -25.62 -8.85 9.99
CA ASN A 141 -27.09 -8.87 10.06
C ASN A 141 -27.74 -7.93 9.03
N ARG A 142 -26.96 -7.01 8.41
CA ARG A 142 -27.44 -6.03 7.42
C ARG A 142 -27.12 -6.39 5.97
N VAL A 143 -26.04 -7.13 5.71
CA VAL A 143 -25.62 -7.54 4.36
C VAL A 143 -25.60 -9.05 4.22
N PRO A 144 -25.93 -9.63 3.04
CA PRO A 144 -25.89 -11.08 2.83
C PRO A 144 -24.46 -11.65 2.88
N SER A 145 -24.36 -12.96 3.09
CA SER A 145 -23.10 -13.71 3.22
C SER A 145 -22.21 -13.74 1.96
N ASP A 146 -22.71 -13.26 0.82
CA ASP A 146 -21.96 -13.11 -0.43
C ASP A 146 -21.68 -11.64 -0.81
N PHE A 147 -22.01 -10.67 0.06
CA PHE A 147 -21.85 -9.23 -0.21
C PHE A 147 -20.40 -8.82 -0.42
N PHE A 148 -19.50 -9.35 0.42
CA PHE A 148 -18.05 -9.25 0.26
C PHE A 148 -17.51 -10.55 -0.33
N ASP A 149 -16.48 -10.43 -1.17
CA ASP A 149 -15.76 -11.59 -1.73
C ASP A 149 -14.24 -11.53 -1.53
N LEU A 150 -13.75 -10.45 -0.91
CA LEU A 150 -12.43 -10.38 -0.29
C LEU A 150 -12.58 -9.77 1.12
N ILE A 151 -11.98 -10.42 2.12
CA ILE A 151 -11.82 -9.92 3.48
C ILE A 151 -10.33 -9.73 3.72
N ILE A 152 -9.93 -8.52 4.12
CA ILE A 152 -8.56 -8.19 4.50
C ILE A 152 -8.50 -7.97 6.01
N ILE A 153 -7.52 -8.58 6.65
CA ILE A 153 -7.38 -8.69 8.10
C ILE A 153 -6.06 -8.03 8.49
N ASP A 154 -6.14 -6.82 9.04
CA ASP A 154 -4.95 -6.08 9.49
C ASP A 154 -4.54 -6.48 10.92
N GLU A 155 -3.23 -6.52 11.16
CA GLU A 155 -2.57 -7.08 12.33
C GLU A 155 -3.20 -8.41 12.81
N ALA A 156 -3.28 -9.38 11.90
CA ALA A 156 -3.92 -10.68 12.08
C ALA A 156 -3.46 -11.46 13.33
N HIS A 157 -2.29 -11.14 13.89
CA HIS A 157 -1.79 -11.71 15.14
C HIS A 157 -2.70 -11.45 16.37
N HIS A 158 -3.64 -10.50 16.29
CA HIS A 158 -4.66 -10.24 17.32
C HIS A 158 -5.90 -11.16 17.24
N ALA A 159 -6.04 -12.03 16.24
CA ALA A 159 -7.08 -13.06 16.24
C ALA A 159 -6.87 -14.01 17.44
N PRO A 160 -7.87 -14.19 18.33
CA PRO A 160 -8.75 -15.37 18.18
C PRO A 160 -10.21 -15.16 18.66
N ALA A 161 -10.72 -13.93 18.65
CA ALA A 161 -12.08 -13.64 19.15
C ALA A 161 -13.15 -14.52 18.46
N GLN A 162 -14.20 -14.89 19.20
CA GLN A 162 -15.32 -15.67 18.66
C GLN A 162 -15.99 -14.94 17.47
N SER A 163 -16.08 -13.61 17.55
CA SER A 163 -16.57 -12.72 16.48
C SER A 163 -15.75 -12.80 15.18
N TRP A 164 -14.42 -13.02 15.22
CA TRP A 164 -13.62 -13.31 14.02
C TRP A 164 -14.08 -14.59 13.35
N ARG A 165 -14.19 -15.68 14.12
CA ARG A 165 -14.64 -16.99 13.60
C ARG A 165 -16.10 -16.96 13.11
N ASP A 166 -16.96 -16.18 13.76
CA ASP A 166 -18.34 -15.98 13.31
C ASP A 166 -18.42 -15.16 12.01
N THR A 167 -17.59 -14.12 11.87
CA THR A 167 -17.48 -13.31 10.64
C THR A 167 -17.00 -14.16 9.45
N LEU A 168 -15.93 -14.93 9.62
CA LEU A 168 -15.37 -15.76 8.55
C LEU A 168 -16.28 -16.97 8.20
N ARG A 169 -17.02 -17.50 9.18
CA ARG A 169 -18.08 -18.50 8.92
C ARG A 169 -19.24 -17.89 8.13
N TYR A 170 -19.62 -16.65 8.42
CA TYR A 170 -20.69 -15.95 7.71
C TYR A 170 -20.30 -15.71 6.25
N PHE A 171 -19.18 -15.04 6.01
CA PHE A 171 -18.65 -14.75 4.66
C PHE A 171 -17.79 -15.89 4.09
N SER A 172 -18.21 -17.15 4.27
CA SER A 172 -17.43 -18.36 3.97
C SER A 172 -17.08 -18.62 2.49
N ASN A 173 -17.57 -17.77 1.58
CA ASN A 173 -17.22 -17.76 0.16
C ASN A 173 -16.25 -16.63 -0.24
N ALA A 174 -15.90 -15.73 0.67
CA ALA A 174 -14.89 -14.71 0.41
C ALA A 174 -13.47 -15.29 0.47
N LYS A 175 -12.57 -14.68 -0.28
CA LYS A 175 -11.11 -14.81 -0.11
C LYS A 175 -10.70 -14.08 1.18
N ILE A 176 -9.72 -14.62 1.90
CA ILE A 176 -9.29 -14.10 3.19
C ILE A 176 -7.78 -13.79 3.12
N LEU A 177 -7.41 -12.53 3.30
CA LEU A 177 -6.02 -12.06 3.31
C LEU A 177 -5.65 -11.57 4.71
N HIS A 178 -4.82 -12.34 5.40
CA HIS A 178 -4.19 -11.96 6.66
C HIS A 178 -2.93 -11.12 6.38
N VAL A 179 -2.87 -9.93 6.98
CA VAL A 179 -1.71 -9.02 6.95
C VAL A 179 -1.24 -8.80 8.39
N THR A 180 0.06 -8.88 8.64
CA THR A 180 0.60 -8.78 10.01
C THR A 180 2.03 -8.25 10.06
N GLY A 181 2.38 -7.56 11.14
CA GLY A 181 3.76 -7.22 11.49
C GLY A 181 4.59 -8.39 12.06
N THR A 182 3.93 -9.43 12.59
CA THR A 182 4.59 -10.59 13.21
C THR A 182 3.91 -11.90 12.78
N PRO A 183 4.67 -12.96 12.41
CA PRO A 183 4.09 -14.23 11.96
C PRO A 183 3.44 -15.04 13.09
N TYR A 184 3.88 -14.82 14.34
CA TYR A 184 3.39 -15.49 15.53
C TYR A 184 2.22 -14.72 16.17
N ARG A 185 1.33 -15.43 16.86
CA ARG A 185 0.28 -14.86 17.73
C ARG A 185 0.77 -14.76 19.18
N GLY A 186 0.10 -13.93 19.98
CA GLY A 186 0.50 -13.68 21.38
C GLY A 186 0.46 -14.90 22.32
N ASP A 187 -0.19 -15.98 21.88
CA ASP A 187 -0.29 -17.30 22.52
C ASP A 187 0.64 -18.36 21.88
N ASN A 188 1.63 -17.92 21.09
CA ASN A 188 2.55 -18.74 20.28
C ASN A 188 1.87 -19.64 19.23
N GLN A 189 0.59 -19.42 18.90
CA GLN A 189 -0.07 -20.12 17.80
C GLN A 189 0.26 -19.46 16.44
N GLU A 190 0.14 -20.23 15.37
CA GLU A 190 0.27 -19.74 14.01
C GLU A 190 -0.99 -18.96 13.58
N ILE A 191 -0.81 -18.00 12.66
CA ILE A 191 -1.91 -17.27 12.02
C ILE A 191 -2.46 -18.13 10.86
N PRO A 192 -3.79 -18.22 10.65
CA PRO A 192 -4.38 -18.98 9.55
C PRO A 192 -3.91 -18.54 8.15
N GLY A 193 -4.11 -19.41 7.17
CA GLY A 193 -3.78 -19.18 5.76
C GLY A 193 -2.40 -19.68 5.33
N VAL A 194 -2.22 -19.80 4.01
CA VAL A 194 -0.93 -20.12 3.40
C VAL A 194 -0.05 -18.88 3.46
N ARG A 195 1.14 -18.95 4.08
CA ARG A 195 2.12 -17.85 4.04
C ARG A 195 2.71 -17.72 2.62
N ILE A 196 2.19 -16.76 1.86
CA ILE A 196 2.53 -16.53 0.45
C ILE A 196 3.65 -15.51 0.25
N HIS A 197 3.85 -14.61 1.23
CA HIS A 197 4.90 -13.59 1.21
C HIS A 197 5.34 -13.22 2.63
N GLU A 198 6.65 -13.00 2.80
CA GLU A 198 7.26 -12.54 4.05
C GLU A 198 8.50 -11.72 3.72
N THR A 199 8.51 -10.45 4.14
CA THR A 199 9.68 -9.57 3.95
C THR A 199 10.55 -9.58 5.22
N PRO A 200 11.84 -9.96 5.15
CA PRO A 200 12.75 -9.90 6.29
C PRO A 200 12.96 -8.45 6.77
N LEU A 201 12.87 -8.17 8.07
CA LEU A 201 13.20 -6.82 8.58
C LEU A 201 14.66 -6.43 8.29
N SER A 202 15.57 -7.39 8.10
CA SER A 202 16.96 -7.20 7.69
C SER A 202 17.13 -6.80 6.21
N GLU A 203 16.10 -6.97 5.40
CA GLU A 203 15.98 -6.44 4.04
C GLU A 203 15.48 -5.00 4.13
N VAL A 204 14.35 -4.76 4.80
CA VAL A 204 13.75 -3.43 5.04
C VAL A 204 14.73 -2.44 5.69
N MET A 205 15.61 -2.91 6.59
CA MET A 205 16.67 -2.09 7.22
C MET A 205 17.86 -1.83 6.29
N ARG A 206 18.21 -2.76 5.39
CA ARG A 206 19.27 -2.56 4.41
C ARG A 206 18.85 -1.54 3.37
N ASP A 207 17.60 -1.66 2.92
CA ASP A 207 17.01 -0.88 1.84
C ASP A 207 16.44 0.47 2.35
N LYS A 208 16.91 0.94 3.53
CA LYS A 208 16.58 2.21 4.20
C LYS A 208 15.09 2.50 4.48
N TYR A 209 14.16 1.62 4.13
CA TYR A 209 12.71 1.78 4.34
C TYR A 209 12.31 1.95 5.84
N VAL A 210 13.19 1.55 6.76
CA VAL A 210 13.08 1.78 8.21
C VAL A 210 14.42 2.24 8.78
N LYS A 211 14.38 2.85 9.97
CA LYS A 211 15.60 3.10 10.75
C LYS A 211 16.38 1.82 10.99
N TRP A 212 17.71 1.93 10.99
CA TRP A 212 18.57 0.93 11.63
C TRP A 212 18.28 0.86 13.12
N LEU A 213 18.63 -0.25 13.77
CA LEU A 213 18.29 -0.49 15.17
C LEU A 213 19.50 -0.98 15.95
N ARG A 214 19.77 -0.36 17.10
CA ARG A 214 20.82 -0.74 18.06
C ARG A 214 20.22 -0.97 19.44
N LYS A 215 20.86 -1.83 20.24
CA LYS A 215 20.58 -2.01 21.67
C LYS A 215 21.76 -1.53 22.48
N GLU A 216 21.50 -0.72 23.48
CA GLU A 216 22.43 -0.42 24.57
C GLU A 216 21.77 -0.79 25.90
N THR A 217 22.55 -1.28 26.87
CA THR A 217 22.03 -1.73 28.16
C THR A 217 22.81 -1.09 29.30
N VAL A 218 22.09 -0.50 30.25
CA VAL A 218 22.67 -0.02 31.51
C VAL A 218 22.68 -1.15 32.54
N ASN A 219 23.66 -1.16 33.43
CA ASN A 219 23.82 -2.19 34.46
C ASN A 219 24.49 -1.58 35.70
N ALA A 220 23.81 -1.63 36.84
CA ALA A 220 24.35 -1.19 38.13
C ALA A 220 25.28 -2.26 38.73
N HIS A 221 26.56 -1.89 38.96
CA HIS A 221 27.62 -2.84 39.34
C HIS A 221 27.34 -3.69 40.60
N GLU A 222 26.51 -3.22 41.55
CA GLU A 222 26.03 -4.01 42.68
C GLU A 222 24.53 -3.75 42.94
N LEU A 223 23.66 -4.68 42.52
CA LEU A 223 22.24 -4.66 42.84
C LEU A 223 21.94 -5.34 44.19
N PHE A 224 21.26 -4.60 45.07
CA PHE A 224 20.82 -5.07 46.38
C PHE A 224 19.29 -5.02 46.52
N PHE A 225 18.70 -6.12 46.97
CA PHE A 225 17.26 -6.30 47.12
C PHE A 225 16.88 -6.42 48.60
N SER A 226 15.78 -5.81 49.00
CA SER A 226 15.15 -6.04 50.31
C SER A 226 13.69 -6.46 50.11
N THR A 227 13.23 -7.49 50.83
CA THR A 227 11.86 -7.98 50.69
C THR A 227 10.93 -7.41 51.77
N PRO A 228 9.60 -7.40 51.56
CA PRO A 228 8.64 -6.94 52.58
C PRO A 228 8.71 -7.73 53.90
N GLU A 229 9.18 -8.99 53.85
CA GLU A 229 9.38 -9.84 55.02
C GLU A 229 10.69 -9.54 55.78
N GLN A 230 11.65 -8.85 55.14
CA GLN A 230 12.95 -8.49 55.70
C GLN A 230 13.37 -7.06 55.28
N PRO A 231 12.60 -6.01 55.68
CA PRO A 231 12.88 -4.64 55.29
C PRO A 231 14.24 -4.17 55.82
N GLY A 232 15.05 -3.58 54.93
CA GLY A 232 16.38 -3.07 55.25
C GLY A 232 17.54 -4.09 55.16
N ILE A 233 17.27 -5.39 55.00
CA ILE A 233 18.33 -6.36 54.68
C ILE A 233 18.66 -6.25 53.19
N LYS A 234 19.93 -6.01 52.87
CA LYS A 234 20.47 -6.00 51.50
C LYS A 234 20.88 -7.41 51.09
N LEU A 235 20.10 -8.03 50.21
CA LEU A 235 20.38 -9.33 49.60
C LEU A 235 20.97 -9.13 48.19
N SER A 236 21.96 -9.94 47.81
CA SER A 236 22.47 -9.96 46.43
C SER A 236 21.46 -10.61 45.47
N LYS A 237 21.62 -10.39 44.16
CA LYS A 237 20.85 -11.06 43.09
C LYS A 237 20.75 -12.58 43.28
N GLU A 238 21.86 -13.22 43.66
CA GLU A 238 21.96 -14.67 43.86
C GLU A 238 21.17 -15.14 45.08
N GLN A 239 21.20 -14.35 46.17
CA GLN A 239 20.47 -14.65 47.41
C GLN A 239 18.96 -14.47 47.22
N ILE A 240 18.53 -13.42 46.52
CA ILE A 240 17.10 -13.20 46.26
C ILE A 240 16.50 -14.23 45.29
N LEU A 241 17.29 -14.73 44.32
CA LEU A 241 16.90 -15.85 43.44
C LEU A 241 16.62 -17.17 44.16
N MET A 242 17.06 -17.33 45.42
CA MET A 242 16.72 -18.49 46.26
C MET A 242 15.39 -18.31 47.04
N LEU A 243 14.83 -17.09 47.05
CA LEU A 243 13.69 -16.70 47.90
C LEU A 243 12.48 -16.18 47.09
N LYS A 244 12.72 -15.61 45.92
CA LYS A 244 11.73 -15.06 44.98
C LYS A 244 12.08 -15.55 43.57
N ASP A 245 11.08 -15.54 42.68
CA ASP A 245 11.29 -15.93 41.29
C ASP A 245 11.98 -14.81 40.48
N LYS A 246 12.42 -15.17 39.27
CA LYS A 246 13.05 -14.22 38.32
C LYS A 246 12.11 -13.07 37.96
N GLU A 247 10.80 -13.32 37.89
CA GLU A 247 9.81 -12.30 37.53
C GLU A 247 9.65 -11.23 38.63
N TRP A 248 9.68 -11.60 39.91
CA TRP A 248 9.69 -10.63 41.01
C TRP A 248 10.90 -9.70 40.91
N ILE A 249 12.08 -10.25 40.61
CA ILE A 249 13.33 -9.49 40.47
C ILE A 249 13.24 -8.52 39.28
N GLU A 250 12.84 -9.00 38.09
CA GLU A 250 12.64 -8.16 36.90
C GLU A 250 11.69 -6.99 37.17
N LYS A 251 10.60 -7.23 37.91
CA LYS A 251 9.65 -6.19 38.34
C LYS A 251 10.22 -5.23 39.38
N SER A 252 10.99 -5.71 40.35
CA SER A 252 11.61 -4.87 41.37
C SER A 252 12.65 -3.93 40.77
N ILE A 253 13.41 -4.37 39.76
CA ILE A 253 14.36 -3.53 39.03
C ILE A 253 13.60 -2.52 38.17
N ALA A 254 12.57 -2.97 37.44
CA ALA A 254 11.67 -2.14 36.63
C ALA A 254 10.76 -1.16 37.42
N LEU A 255 10.88 -1.13 38.75
CA LEU A 255 10.22 -0.17 39.65
C LEU A 255 11.20 0.48 40.65
N SER A 256 12.50 0.16 40.57
CA SER A 256 13.53 0.87 41.32
C SER A 256 13.74 2.25 40.70
N LYS A 257 13.73 3.28 41.55
CA LYS A 257 14.05 4.64 41.12
C LYS A 257 15.46 4.68 40.55
N GLU A 258 16.42 4.12 41.28
CA GLU A 258 17.85 4.08 40.96
C GLU A 258 18.08 3.48 39.56
N CYS A 259 17.58 2.25 39.33
CA CYS A 259 17.73 1.56 38.05
C CYS A 259 17.03 2.30 36.89
N SER A 260 15.96 3.04 37.20
CA SER A 260 15.26 3.89 36.22
C SER A 260 16.01 5.20 35.96
N LEU A 261 16.69 5.77 36.95
CA LEU A 261 17.54 6.94 36.76
C LEU A 261 18.70 6.64 35.81
N ASP A 262 19.33 5.46 35.92
CA ASP A 262 20.39 5.03 35.00
C ASP A 262 19.90 4.96 33.54
N VAL A 263 18.70 4.40 33.31
CA VAL A 263 18.06 4.33 31.98
C VAL A 263 17.69 5.74 31.47
N ILE A 264 17.20 6.62 32.36
CA ILE A 264 16.86 8.01 32.04
C ILE A 264 18.12 8.79 31.62
N ASP A 265 19.17 8.78 32.42
CA ASP A 265 20.40 9.54 32.15
C ASP A 265 21.09 9.07 30.86
N HIS A 266 21.12 7.75 30.61
CA HIS A 266 21.65 7.21 29.35
C HIS A 266 20.80 7.58 28.14
N SER A 267 19.45 7.56 28.25
CA SER A 267 18.55 7.99 27.18
C SER A 267 18.67 9.49 26.86
N ILE A 268 18.88 10.32 27.89
CA ILE A 268 19.12 11.76 27.74
C ILE A 268 20.48 12.03 27.10
N SER A 269 21.53 11.29 27.46
CA SER A 269 22.84 11.38 26.79
C SER A 269 22.69 11.11 25.30
N LYS A 270 22.07 9.98 24.94
CA LYS A 270 21.87 9.58 23.54
C LYS A 270 20.98 10.54 22.76
N LEU A 271 19.97 11.15 23.40
CA LEU A 271 19.18 12.22 22.78
C LEU A 271 19.99 13.50 22.55
N ARG A 272 20.86 13.88 23.50
CA ARG A 272 21.75 15.06 23.35
C ARG A 272 22.77 14.84 22.25
N GLU A 273 23.43 13.68 22.22
CA GLU A 273 24.35 13.27 21.15
C GLU A 273 23.69 13.37 19.75
N LEU A 274 22.44 12.91 19.61
CA LEU A 274 21.67 13.04 18.37
C LEU A 274 21.34 14.51 18.01
N LYS A 275 20.93 15.33 18.99
CA LYS A 275 20.62 16.76 18.76
C LYS A 275 21.87 17.62 18.54
N GLU A 276 23.04 17.21 19.04
CA GLU A 276 24.32 17.86 18.76
C GLU A 276 24.84 17.50 17.37
N ALA A 277 24.65 16.25 16.93
CA ALA A 277 25.02 15.78 15.60
C ALA A 277 24.05 16.24 14.48
N SER A 278 22.77 16.44 14.81
CA SER A 278 21.73 16.90 13.88
C SER A 278 20.76 17.87 14.58
N PRO A 279 21.12 19.18 14.68
CA PRO A 279 20.33 20.17 15.40
C PRO A 279 18.96 20.47 14.80
N ASN A 280 18.78 20.18 13.50
CA ASN A 280 17.53 20.46 12.77
C ASN A 280 16.47 19.37 12.98
N VAL A 281 16.87 18.15 13.31
CA VAL A 281 15.94 17.03 13.48
C VAL A 281 15.37 17.03 14.90
N PRO A 282 14.03 17.13 15.08
CA PRO A 282 13.39 17.24 16.39
C PRO A 282 13.23 15.86 17.05
N HIS A 283 14.38 15.19 17.28
CA HIS A 283 14.54 13.90 17.94
C HIS A 283 13.84 13.85 19.31
N LYS A 284 13.25 12.69 19.64
CA LYS A 284 12.51 12.44 20.89
C LYS A 284 12.74 11.03 21.43
N ILE A 285 12.61 10.92 22.77
CA ILE A 285 12.58 9.65 23.51
C ILE A 285 11.13 9.15 23.61
N LEU A 286 10.90 7.88 23.30
CA LEU A 286 9.73 7.12 23.74
C LEU A 286 10.09 6.35 25.02
N ALA A 287 9.50 6.72 26.14
CA ALA A 287 9.71 6.08 27.44
C ALA A 287 8.50 5.19 27.79
N VAL A 288 8.71 3.89 28.02
CA VAL A 288 7.60 2.94 28.22
C VAL A 288 7.57 2.39 29.65
N GLY A 289 6.56 2.82 30.41
CA GLY A 289 6.41 2.55 31.84
C GLY A 289 5.59 1.30 32.19
N CYS A 290 5.67 0.89 33.46
CA CYS A 290 4.96 -0.27 34.02
C CYS A 290 3.47 0.00 34.31
N SER A 291 3.16 1.19 34.83
CA SER A 291 1.85 1.59 35.37
C SER A 291 1.70 3.11 35.29
N ILE A 292 0.49 3.64 35.48
CA ILE A 292 0.23 5.09 35.45
C ILE A 292 1.09 5.82 36.49
N ALA A 293 1.07 5.36 37.75
CA ALA A 293 1.94 5.90 38.80
C ALA A 293 3.44 5.86 38.42
N HIS A 294 3.93 4.80 37.79
CA HIS A 294 5.32 4.78 37.33
C HIS A 294 5.57 5.80 36.19
N ALA A 295 4.59 6.09 35.33
CA ALA A 295 4.73 7.17 34.35
C ALA A 295 4.72 8.58 34.98
N GLU A 296 4.01 8.79 36.08
CA GLU A 296 4.04 10.03 36.87
C GLU A 296 5.41 10.23 37.55
N ASP A 297 5.97 9.15 38.10
CA ASP A 297 7.34 9.08 38.59
C ASP A 297 8.36 9.41 37.49
N LEU A 298 8.30 8.72 36.35
CA LEU A 298 9.17 8.99 35.18
C LEU A 298 9.03 10.43 34.70
N LEU A 299 7.81 10.97 34.61
CA LEU A 299 7.54 12.36 34.22
C LEU A 299 8.25 13.34 35.15
N THR A 300 8.26 13.05 36.44
CA THR A 300 8.98 13.84 37.44
C THR A 300 10.49 13.71 37.23
N TRP A 301 11.03 12.50 37.13
CA TRP A 301 12.48 12.27 37.05
C TRP A 301 13.12 12.74 35.74
N TYR A 302 12.36 12.82 34.63
CA TYR A 302 12.77 13.48 33.39
C TYR A 302 12.72 15.02 33.52
N LYS A 303 11.68 15.58 34.14
CA LYS A 303 11.56 17.03 34.38
C LYS A 303 12.63 17.57 35.33
N ASP A 304 12.98 16.81 36.36
CA ASP A 304 14.08 17.11 37.30
C ASP A 304 15.43 17.27 36.57
N ARG A 305 15.57 16.69 35.37
CA ARG A 305 16.76 16.78 34.49
C ARG A 305 16.64 17.83 33.38
N GLY A 306 15.59 18.66 33.43
CA GLY A 306 15.32 19.72 32.46
C GLY A 306 14.70 19.25 31.15
N MET A 307 14.24 18.01 31.05
CA MET A 307 13.61 17.49 29.82
C MET A 307 12.14 17.88 29.75
N THR A 308 11.69 18.32 28.57
CA THR A 308 10.26 18.59 28.33
C THR A 308 9.54 17.27 28.04
N SER A 309 8.48 16.97 28.78
CA SER A 309 7.93 15.60 28.86
C SER A 309 6.41 15.57 28.98
N VAL A 310 5.77 14.63 28.28
CA VAL A 310 4.33 14.36 28.33
C VAL A 310 4.05 12.89 28.69
N ILE A 311 2.90 12.60 29.31
CA ILE A 311 2.39 11.23 29.52
C ILE A 311 1.23 10.96 28.56
N VAL A 312 1.11 9.71 28.10
CA VAL A 312 -0.09 9.16 27.45
C VAL A 312 -0.50 7.83 28.11
N HIS A 313 -1.71 7.75 28.67
CA HIS A 313 -2.27 6.53 29.26
C HIS A 313 -3.78 6.41 29.08
N SER A 314 -4.32 5.18 29.17
CA SER A 314 -5.70 4.85 28.80
C SER A 314 -6.80 5.51 29.65
N GLU A 315 -6.44 6.04 30.81
CA GLU A 315 -7.36 6.71 31.76
C GLU A 315 -7.37 8.25 31.60
N MET A 316 -6.72 8.82 30.56
CA MET A 316 -6.80 10.26 30.27
C MET A 316 -8.14 10.64 29.62
N GLU A 317 -8.62 11.85 29.92
CA GLU A 317 -9.75 12.43 29.19
C GLU A 317 -9.39 12.75 27.73
N GLN A 318 -10.36 12.69 26.82
CA GLN A 318 -10.09 12.80 25.38
C GLN A 318 -9.46 14.15 24.99
N SER A 319 -9.81 15.24 25.68
CA SER A 319 -9.19 16.55 25.49
C SER A 319 -7.73 16.58 25.96
N GLU A 320 -7.42 15.98 27.10
CA GLU A 320 -6.06 15.94 27.64
C GLU A 320 -5.15 15.07 26.77
N LEU A 321 -5.68 13.96 26.25
CA LEU A 321 -5.01 13.11 25.28
C LEU A 321 -4.71 13.86 23.97
N ALA A 322 -5.67 14.61 23.44
CA ALA A 322 -5.47 15.44 22.25
C ALA A 322 -4.41 16.53 22.49
N ASP A 323 -4.49 17.25 23.61
CA ASP A 323 -3.51 18.25 24.01
C ASP A 323 -2.10 17.67 24.24
N ALA A 324 -2.00 16.44 24.74
CA ALA A 324 -0.73 15.75 24.93
C ALA A 324 -0.11 15.36 23.58
N LEU A 325 -0.89 14.78 22.67
CA LEU A 325 -0.42 14.41 21.33
C LEU A 325 -0.05 15.65 20.50
N MET A 326 -0.83 16.73 20.57
CA MET A 326 -0.55 18.00 19.88
C MET A 326 0.80 18.60 20.29
N LYS A 327 1.23 18.44 21.55
CA LYS A 327 2.57 18.85 22.03
C LYS A 327 3.68 18.01 21.40
N VAL A 328 3.46 16.72 21.11
CA VAL A 328 4.45 15.88 20.40
C VAL A 328 4.59 16.32 18.94
N GLU A 329 3.46 16.49 18.24
CA GLU A 329 3.43 16.88 16.83
C GLU A 329 3.99 18.30 16.60
N HIS A 330 3.77 19.26 17.51
CA HIS A 330 4.41 20.58 17.48
C HIS A 330 5.80 20.62 18.14
N HIS A 331 6.34 19.47 18.52
CA HIS A 331 7.71 19.29 19.05
C HIS A 331 8.00 20.07 20.33
N GLN A 332 6.96 20.28 21.14
CA GLN A 332 6.98 20.93 22.46
C GLN A 332 7.35 19.94 23.59
N CYS A 333 7.79 18.73 23.26
CA CYS A 333 8.33 17.75 24.19
C CYS A 333 9.55 17.01 23.61
N ASP A 334 10.52 16.72 24.46
CA ASP A 334 11.66 15.81 24.23
C ASP A 334 11.28 14.34 24.49
N VAL A 335 10.36 14.09 25.44
CA VAL A 335 10.02 12.76 25.93
C VAL A 335 8.52 12.50 25.87
N VAL A 336 8.15 11.38 25.25
CA VAL A 336 6.79 10.83 25.25
C VAL A 336 6.78 9.61 26.16
N ILE A 337 6.13 9.73 27.32
CA ILE A 337 6.02 8.65 28.31
C ILE A 337 4.70 7.92 28.09
N SER A 338 4.71 6.58 27.98
CA SER A 338 3.51 5.81 27.66
C SER A 338 3.31 4.58 28.54
N VAL A 339 2.05 4.28 28.86
CA VAL A 339 1.61 3.12 29.65
C VAL A 339 0.51 2.38 28.90
N ASN A 340 0.86 1.26 28.26
CA ASN A 340 0.00 0.41 27.42
C ASN A 340 -0.65 1.10 26.19
N MET A 341 -0.72 2.43 26.15
CA MET A 341 -1.01 3.21 24.95
C MET A 341 0.21 3.32 24.03
N LEU A 342 0.00 3.85 22.82
CA LEU A 342 1.00 4.05 21.76
C LEU A 342 1.72 2.77 21.27
N MET A 343 1.50 1.60 21.89
CA MET A 343 2.01 0.30 21.42
C MET A 343 1.39 -0.08 20.07
N GLU A 344 0.11 0.24 19.90
CA GLU A 344 -0.64 0.15 18.64
C GLU A 344 -0.94 1.55 18.10
N GLY A 345 -1.02 1.66 16.78
CA GLY A 345 -1.56 2.85 16.10
C GLY A 345 -0.65 4.06 15.97
N TYR A 346 -0.19 4.66 17.08
CA TYR A 346 0.48 5.98 17.05
C TYR A 346 1.77 5.98 16.22
N ASP A 347 1.98 7.06 15.47
CA ASP A 347 2.92 7.08 14.34
C ASP A 347 3.61 8.45 14.20
N HIS A 348 4.79 8.59 14.81
CA HIS A 348 5.56 9.84 14.81
C HIS A 348 7.04 9.55 14.49
N LYS A 349 7.48 10.02 13.32
CA LYS A 349 8.79 9.69 12.71
C LYS A 349 10.02 10.08 13.54
N TYR A 350 9.95 11.16 14.33
CA TYR A 350 11.11 11.62 15.11
C TYR A 350 11.29 10.92 16.47
N LEU A 351 10.57 9.81 16.74
CA LEU A 351 10.95 8.92 17.84
C LEU A 351 12.21 8.15 17.43
N THR A 352 13.31 8.34 18.16
CA THR A 352 14.63 7.74 17.84
C THR A 352 15.25 7.00 19.01
N VAL A 353 14.96 7.38 20.24
CA VAL A 353 15.40 6.67 21.44
C VAL A 353 14.21 5.98 22.09
N LEU A 354 14.31 4.69 22.39
CA LEU A 354 13.30 3.90 23.08
C LEU A 354 13.85 3.46 24.44
N ALA A 355 13.37 4.09 25.51
CA ALA A 355 13.72 3.75 26.89
C ALA A 355 12.65 2.82 27.48
N ILE A 356 13.00 1.56 27.75
CA ILE A 356 12.07 0.54 28.24
C ILE A 356 12.26 0.34 29.74
N PHE A 357 11.24 0.69 30.53
CA PHE A 357 11.23 0.60 31.99
C PHE A 357 10.38 -0.58 32.50
N ARG A 358 10.07 -1.57 31.66
CA ARG A 358 9.19 -2.69 31.98
C ARG A 358 9.68 -4.03 31.41
N PRO A 359 9.46 -5.15 32.12
CA PRO A 359 9.57 -6.46 31.50
C PRO A 359 8.43 -6.70 30.50
N TYR A 360 8.70 -7.55 29.51
CA TYR A 360 7.72 -8.12 28.59
C TYR A 360 7.67 -9.64 28.76
N ARG A 361 6.51 -10.25 28.47
CA ARG A 361 6.31 -11.71 28.48
C ARG A 361 6.04 -12.33 27.11
N SER A 362 5.89 -11.52 26.06
CA SER A 362 5.63 -11.97 24.69
C SER A 362 6.52 -11.21 23.70
N LEU A 363 7.09 -11.94 22.73
CA LEU A 363 7.94 -11.38 21.68
C LEU A 363 7.17 -10.35 20.83
N ASN A 364 5.89 -10.58 20.57
CA ASN A 364 5.03 -9.66 19.81
C ASN A 364 4.94 -8.28 20.49
N ALA A 365 4.66 -8.24 21.80
CA ALA A 365 4.54 -6.99 22.54
C ALA A 365 5.87 -6.21 22.59
N PHE A 366 7.00 -6.91 22.61
CA PHE A 366 8.32 -6.31 22.48
C PHE A 366 8.56 -5.77 21.07
N ALA A 367 8.28 -6.56 20.03
CA ALA A 367 8.45 -6.20 18.62
C ALA A 367 7.53 -5.04 18.18
N GLN A 368 6.28 -4.98 18.66
CA GLN A 368 5.35 -3.86 18.44
C GLN A 368 5.94 -2.53 18.96
N VAL A 369 6.56 -2.56 20.15
CA VAL A 369 7.10 -1.38 20.83
C VAL A 369 8.43 -0.94 20.23
N VAL A 370 9.32 -1.87 19.91
CA VAL A 370 10.52 -1.62 19.06
C VAL A 370 10.11 -1.02 17.71
N GLY A 371 9.02 -1.51 17.12
CA GLY A 371 8.46 -1.03 15.86
C GLY A 371 8.04 0.44 15.84
N ARG A 372 7.86 1.09 16.99
CA ARG A 372 7.48 2.52 17.07
C ARG A 372 8.64 3.46 16.72
N ILE A 373 9.90 3.07 16.95
CA ILE A 373 11.06 3.90 16.58
C ILE A 373 11.62 3.60 15.18
N LEU A 374 11.17 2.50 14.54
CA LEU A 374 11.62 2.09 13.20
C LEU A 374 11.16 3.01 12.06
N ARG A 375 10.27 3.97 12.31
CA ARG A 375 9.78 4.88 11.26
C ARG A 375 10.91 5.79 10.77
N VAL A 376 11.22 5.69 9.48
CA VAL A 376 12.22 6.54 8.81
C VAL A 376 11.79 8.01 8.80
N ILE A 377 12.75 8.91 8.99
CA ILE A 377 12.64 10.35 8.81
C ILE A 377 13.09 10.66 7.36
N PRO A 378 12.31 11.40 6.55
CA PRO A 378 12.63 11.75 5.17
C PRO A 378 14.03 12.33 4.95
N GLU A 379 14.62 12.02 3.79
CA GLU A 379 15.95 12.51 3.39
C GLU A 379 16.01 14.05 3.26
N SER A 380 14.86 14.70 3.03
CA SER A 380 14.69 16.16 3.04
C SER A 380 14.74 16.82 4.43
N GLU A 381 14.69 16.04 5.52
CA GLU A 381 14.64 16.54 6.91
C GLU A 381 15.88 16.18 7.74
N ILE A 382 16.61 15.14 7.34
CA ILE A 382 17.77 14.62 8.07
C ILE A 382 19.08 15.33 7.69
N THR A 383 20.09 15.16 8.54
CA THR A 383 21.48 15.53 8.23
C THR A 383 22.18 14.34 7.54
N HIS A 384 22.12 13.15 8.15
CA HIS A 384 22.63 11.89 7.57
C HIS A 384 21.83 10.68 8.07
N PHE A 385 21.61 9.68 7.21
CA PHE A 385 20.84 8.49 7.56
C PHE A 385 21.45 7.71 8.74
N GLU A 386 22.78 7.62 8.77
CA GLU A 386 23.59 6.95 9.80
C GLU A 386 23.43 7.57 11.20
N ILE A 387 23.01 8.83 11.26
CA ILE A 387 22.78 9.61 12.47
C ILE A 387 21.29 9.58 12.81
N ASP A 388 20.46 10.14 11.92
CA ASP A 388 19.06 10.45 12.21
C ASP A 388 18.13 9.24 12.10
N ASN A 389 18.45 8.30 11.21
CA ASN A 389 17.71 7.07 10.98
C ASN A 389 18.35 5.85 11.68
N ASN A 390 18.92 6.09 12.86
CA ASN A 390 19.53 5.09 13.72
C ASN A 390 18.81 5.03 15.08
N GLY A 391 17.83 4.12 15.19
CA GLY A 391 17.01 3.93 16.39
C GLY A 391 17.74 3.19 17.51
N ILE A 392 17.69 3.72 18.73
CA ILE A 392 18.44 3.22 19.89
C ILE A 392 17.48 2.69 20.96
N VAL A 393 17.55 1.40 21.26
CA VAL A 393 16.77 0.75 22.31
C VAL A 393 17.61 0.65 23.58
N ILE A 394 17.12 1.21 24.68
CA ILE A 394 17.80 1.31 25.97
C ILE A 394 16.96 0.64 27.05
N PHE A 395 17.56 -0.26 27.82
CA PHE A 395 16.95 -0.83 29.03
C PHE A 395 18.00 -1.25 30.06
N HIS A 396 17.59 -1.38 31.32
CA HIS A 396 18.45 -1.98 32.34
C HIS A 396 18.59 -3.49 32.08
N GLU A 397 19.81 -4.00 31.99
CA GLU A 397 20.13 -5.35 31.47
C GLU A 397 19.31 -6.46 32.13
N GLU A 398 19.10 -6.34 33.44
CA GLU A 398 18.45 -7.34 34.30
C GLU A 398 16.91 -7.37 34.24
N ILE A 399 16.23 -6.50 33.46
CA ILE A 399 14.75 -6.58 33.29
C ILE A 399 14.31 -7.68 32.29
N GLY A 400 15.21 -8.60 31.95
CA GLY A 400 14.93 -9.85 31.23
C GLY A 400 14.93 -9.77 29.70
N LEU A 401 14.97 -8.57 29.11
CA LEU A 401 14.71 -8.34 27.69
C LEU A 401 15.82 -8.80 26.73
N ASN A 402 17.02 -9.12 27.24
CA ASN A 402 18.12 -9.64 26.41
C ASN A 402 17.71 -10.88 25.58
N VAL A 403 16.92 -11.80 26.15
CA VAL A 403 16.44 -13.00 25.45
C VAL A 403 15.42 -12.64 24.35
N MET A 404 14.60 -11.62 24.56
CA MET A 404 13.63 -11.14 23.55
C MET A 404 14.34 -10.43 22.41
N TRP A 405 15.33 -9.58 22.73
CA TRP A 405 16.20 -8.97 21.75
C TRP A 405 16.94 -10.02 20.91
N GLU A 406 17.55 -11.02 21.54
CA GLU A 406 18.21 -12.12 20.82
C GLU A 406 17.25 -12.89 19.92
N ASN A 407 16.02 -13.17 20.36
CA ASN A 407 15.05 -13.89 19.54
C ASN A 407 14.56 -13.06 18.36
N PHE A 408 14.26 -11.77 18.57
CA PHE A 408 13.94 -10.80 17.52
C PHE A 408 15.08 -10.73 16.48
N GLN A 409 16.33 -10.56 16.93
CA GLN A 409 17.49 -10.50 16.05
C GLN A 409 17.72 -11.82 15.28
N LYS A 410 17.50 -12.99 15.91
CA LYS A 410 17.60 -14.31 15.27
C LYS A 410 16.47 -14.60 14.28
N GLU A 411 15.26 -14.07 14.50
CA GLU A 411 14.14 -14.12 13.55
C GLU A 411 14.52 -13.36 12.28
N VAL A 412 14.99 -12.12 12.46
CA VAL A 412 15.51 -11.23 11.41
C VAL A 412 16.70 -11.83 10.63
N ASP A 413 17.61 -12.56 11.28
CA ASP A 413 18.75 -13.24 10.63
C ASP A 413 18.40 -14.59 10.00
N ARG A 414 17.32 -15.27 10.44
CA ARG A 414 16.84 -16.52 9.83
C ARG A 414 16.17 -16.25 8.49
N ALA A 415 15.31 -15.24 8.43
CA ALA A 415 14.64 -14.83 7.19
C ALA A 415 15.66 -14.45 6.09
N ARG A 416 16.76 -13.77 6.47
CA ARG A 416 17.90 -13.44 5.59
C ARG A 416 18.58 -14.64 4.89
N ARG A 417 18.36 -15.88 5.36
CA ARG A 417 18.92 -17.09 4.75
C ARG A 417 17.97 -17.78 3.76
N ALA A 418 16.74 -17.30 3.61
CA ALA A 418 15.75 -17.86 2.68
C ALA A 418 15.86 -17.27 1.26
N SER A 419 16.38 -16.05 1.12
CA SER A 419 16.53 -15.33 -0.15
C SER A 419 17.89 -14.64 -0.25
N VAL A 420 18.70 -15.07 -1.23
CA VAL A 420 19.81 -14.27 -1.76
C VAL A 420 19.50 -13.97 -3.21
N ARG A 421 19.09 -12.73 -3.46
CA ARG A 421 19.20 -12.07 -4.77
C ARG A 421 19.90 -10.75 -4.56
N GLU A 422 20.84 -10.46 -5.43
CA GLU A 422 21.49 -9.16 -5.51
C GLU A 422 20.68 -8.33 -6.50
N TYR A 423 20.27 -7.13 -6.07
CA TYR A 423 19.66 -6.12 -6.94
C TYR A 423 20.47 -4.84 -6.80
N THR A 424 20.65 -4.12 -7.89
CA THR A 424 21.37 -2.85 -7.95
C THR A 424 20.36 -1.72 -7.79
N PHE A 425 20.68 -0.72 -6.96
CA PHE A 425 19.81 0.42 -6.70
C PHE A 425 20.23 1.64 -7.54
N THR A 426 19.27 2.52 -7.82
CA THR A 426 19.49 3.83 -8.44
C THR A 426 19.12 4.93 -7.45
N ASP A 427 20.11 5.65 -6.93
CA ASP A 427 19.89 6.73 -5.97
C ASP A 427 19.30 7.99 -6.65
N ARG A 428 18.06 8.37 -6.31
CA ARG A 428 17.46 9.69 -6.59
C ARG A 428 16.47 10.09 -5.49
N ASP A 429 16.85 11.11 -4.73
CA ASP A 429 16.15 11.59 -3.53
C ASP A 429 14.78 12.23 -3.84
N TYR A 430 13.90 12.21 -2.83
CA TYR A 430 12.53 12.73 -2.91
C TYR A 430 12.45 14.23 -2.61
N VAL A 431 11.72 14.99 -3.45
CA VAL A 431 11.39 16.40 -3.22
C VAL A 431 9.87 16.59 -3.14
N GLU A 432 9.39 17.00 -1.96
CA GLU A 432 7.99 17.36 -1.72
C GLU A 432 7.69 18.72 -2.36
N ARG A 433 6.61 18.83 -3.16
CA ARG A 433 6.26 20.07 -3.88
C ARG A 433 5.18 20.86 -3.14
N SER A 434 5.54 22.05 -2.66
CA SER A 434 4.59 23.05 -2.16
C SER A 434 3.64 23.54 -3.26
N SER A 435 2.34 23.52 -3.00
CA SER A 435 1.31 23.89 -3.98
C SER A 435 1.03 25.40 -4.00
N GLU A 436 1.83 26.16 -4.75
CA GLU A 436 1.38 27.45 -5.32
C GLU A 436 1.07 27.27 -6.81
N LEU A 437 0.00 27.91 -7.28
CA LEU A 437 -0.55 27.68 -8.63
C LEU A 437 -0.01 28.68 -9.65
N ALA A 438 0.36 28.15 -10.81
CA ALA A 438 0.76 28.82 -12.06
C ALA A 438 2.15 29.51 -12.08
N GLY A 439 3.05 28.93 -12.88
CA GLY A 439 4.31 29.51 -13.32
C GLY A 439 5.00 28.53 -14.28
N VAL A 440 5.34 28.98 -15.49
CA VAL A 440 6.02 28.15 -16.51
C VAL A 440 7.30 28.84 -16.93
N GLU A 441 8.43 28.17 -16.77
CA GLU A 441 9.63 28.34 -17.59
C GLU A 441 10.59 27.16 -17.37
N SER A 442 11.61 27.04 -18.22
CA SER A 442 12.49 25.87 -18.32
C SER A 442 13.94 26.27 -18.54
N ASP A 443 14.90 25.49 -18.02
CA ASP A 443 16.12 25.23 -18.78
C ASP A 443 16.79 23.87 -18.41
N SER A 444 17.80 23.47 -19.19
CA SER A 444 18.26 22.09 -19.37
C SER A 444 19.36 21.55 -18.42
N ALA A 445 19.44 20.22 -18.27
CA ALA A 445 20.60 19.48 -17.73
C ALA A 445 20.72 18.04 -18.30
N TYR A 446 21.95 17.52 -18.41
CA TYR A 446 22.39 16.32 -19.16
C TYR A 446 23.83 15.95 -18.72
N ILE A 447 24.42 14.74 -18.72
CA ILE A 447 24.14 13.30 -19.05
C ILE A 447 25.05 12.49 -18.07
N SER A 448 24.72 11.30 -17.51
CA SER A 448 25.22 9.99 -18.01
C SER A 448 24.81 8.74 -17.20
N ASP A 449 24.45 7.68 -17.93
CA ASP A 449 24.70 6.23 -17.79
C ASP A 449 24.84 5.52 -16.41
N SER A 450 24.00 4.50 -16.19
CA SER A 450 24.38 3.18 -15.66
C SER A 450 23.37 2.09 -16.07
N ASP A 451 23.83 0.85 -16.33
CA ASP A 451 23.04 -0.24 -16.92
C ASP A 451 21.95 -0.86 -16.02
N SER A 452 20.95 -1.51 -16.64
CA SER A 452 20.02 -2.42 -15.97
C SER A 452 19.43 -3.47 -16.91
N TYR A 453 19.25 -4.71 -16.43
CA TYR A 453 18.51 -5.77 -17.15
C TYR A 453 17.00 -5.50 -16.99
N LEU A 454 16.15 -5.41 -18.03
CA LEU A 454 16.33 -5.60 -19.48
C LEU A 454 16.02 -4.31 -20.25
N ASN A 455 16.68 -4.10 -21.38
CA ASN A 455 16.37 -2.98 -22.29
C ASN A 455 14.99 -3.16 -22.97
N ASP A 456 14.13 -2.15 -22.86
CA ASP A 456 13.56 -1.40 -24.02
C ASP A 456 12.37 -0.47 -23.64
N ILE A 457 11.77 -0.62 -22.45
CA ILE A 457 10.67 0.27 -21.98
C ILE A 457 10.87 0.68 -20.51
N ASP A 458 10.95 1.99 -20.26
CA ASP A 458 10.69 2.58 -18.94
C ASP A 458 9.18 2.84 -18.79
N PHE A 459 8.54 2.08 -17.90
CA PHE A 459 7.10 2.18 -17.64
C PHE A 459 6.70 3.47 -16.92
N ASN A 460 7.60 4.13 -16.18
CA ASN A 460 7.31 5.37 -15.47
C ASN A 460 7.42 6.56 -16.43
N ALA A 461 8.46 6.59 -17.28
CA ALA A 461 8.50 7.54 -18.41
C ALA A 461 7.29 7.38 -19.34
N LEU A 462 6.87 6.14 -19.65
CA LEU A 462 5.66 5.88 -20.44
C LEU A 462 4.38 6.33 -19.71
N PHE A 463 4.29 6.13 -18.40
CA PHE A 463 3.16 6.57 -17.56
C PHE A 463 3.06 8.10 -17.51
N GLU A 464 4.16 8.81 -17.22
CA GLU A 464 4.21 10.28 -17.24
C GLU A 464 3.93 10.82 -18.65
N GLN A 465 4.52 10.24 -19.69
CA GLN A 465 4.23 10.61 -21.07
C GLN A 465 2.73 10.44 -21.39
N LYS A 466 2.10 9.33 -21.01
CA LYS A 466 0.66 9.10 -21.27
C LYS A 466 -0.23 10.02 -20.44
N ARG A 467 0.14 10.32 -19.19
CA ARG A 467 -0.56 11.31 -18.34
C ARG A 467 -0.50 12.71 -18.94
N ASN A 468 0.68 13.12 -19.45
CA ASN A 468 0.89 14.40 -20.10
C ASN A 468 0.16 14.46 -21.46
N GLU A 469 0.28 13.44 -22.31
CA GLU A 469 -0.49 13.33 -23.57
C GLU A 469 -2.01 13.44 -23.34
N ILE A 470 -2.54 12.84 -22.27
CA ILE A 470 -3.96 12.95 -21.90
C ILE A 470 -4.29 14.38 -21.44
N SER A 471 -3.48 14.96 -20.55
CA SER A 471 -3.64 16.34 -20.06
C SER A 471 -3.61 17.37 -21.20
N ASP A 472 -2.65 17.23 -22.11
CA ASP A 472 -2.45 18.12 -23.26
C ASP A 472 -3.56 17.94 -24.30
N SER A 473 -3.96 16.70 -24.59
CA SER A 473 -5.06 16.41 -25.51
C SER A 473 -6.39 16.98 -25.00
N VAL A 474 -6.67 16.87 -23.69
CA VAL A 474 -7.85 17.50 -23.06
C VAL A 474 -7.74 19.02 -23.13
N THR A 475 -6.59 19.59 -22.79
CA THR A 475 -6.35 21.05 -22.81
C THR A 475 -6.52 21.63 -24.22
N GLN A 476 -5.89 21.05 -25.23
CA GLN A 476 -6.01 21.47 -26.63
C GLN A 476 -7.44 21.34 -27.18
N GLN A 477 -8.20 20.33 -26.76
CA GLN A 477 -9.62 20.20 -27.14
C GLN A 477 -10.46 21.33 -26.54
N ILE A 478 -10.17 21.74 -25.31
CA ILE A 478 -10.88 22.84 -24.64
C ILE A 478 -10.47 24.20 -25.19
N GLU A 479 -9.20 24.41 -25.54
CA GLU A 479 -8.77 25.62 -26.22
C GLU A 479 -9.45 25.78 -27.58
N LYS A 480 -9.57 24.69 -28.36
CA LYS A 480 -10.36 24.68 -29.60
C LYS A 480 -11.84 25.02 -29.37
N ILE A 481 -12.44 24.54 -28.28
CA ILE A 481 -13.84 24.86 -27.93
C ILE A 481 -13.98 26.34 -27.52
N LYS A 482 -13.06 26.89 -26.72
CA LYS A 482 -13.02 28.33 -26.40
C LYS A 482 -12.81 29.18 -27.65
N GLN A 483 -11.91 28.77 -28.56
CA GLN A 483 -11.67 29.43 -29.84
C GLN A 483 -12.88 29.34 -30.80
N SER A 484 -13.76 28.35 -30.65
CA SER A 484 -15.00 28.23 -31.43
C SER A 484 -16.12 29.19 -30.98
N GLY A 485 -15.85 30.09 -30.03
CA GLY A 485 -16.76 31.17 -29.64
C GLY A 485 -17.89 30.75 -28.69
N ILE A 486 -17.76 29.60 -28.03
CA ILE A 486 -18.74 29.10 -27.07
C ILE A 486 -18.26 29.46 -25.65
N GLU A 487 -18.84 30.51 -25.07
CA GLU A 487 -18.65 30.84 -23.65
C GLU A 487 -19.41 29.81 -22.79
N LEU A 488 -18.66 28.85 -22.24
CA LEU A 488 -19.09 27.95 -21.18
C LEU A 488 -18.63 28.52 -19.82
N PRO A 489 -19.48 28.50 -18.77
CA PRO A 489 -19.06 28.83 -17.42
C PRO A 489 -18.03 27.81 -16.89
N GLU A 490 -17.25 28.19 -15.88
CA GLU A 490 -16.07 27.41 -15.46
C GLU A 490 -16.42 26.01 -14.92
N ASP A 491 -17.57 25.86 -14.26
CA ASP A 491 -18.13 24.58 -13.82
C ASP A 491 -18.46 23.65 -15.00
N ALA A 492 -19.05 24.18 -16.07
CA ALA A 492 -19.30 23.44 -17.30
C ALA A 492 -18.00 23.10 -18.06
N LEU A 493 -16.99 23.98 -18.04
CA LEU A 493 -15.66 23.71 -18.58
C LEU A 493 -14.93 22.62 -17.79
N GLU A 494 -15.09 22.57 -16.46
CA GLU A 494 -14.47 21.56 -15.60
C GLU A 494 -15.17 20.21 -15.67
N ALA A 495 -16.51 20.19 -15.76
CA ALA A 495 -17.27 18.98 -16.10
C ALA A 495 -16.88 18.43 -17.49
N LEU A 496 -16.62 19.32 -18.45
CA LEU A 496 -16.14 18.94 -19.78
C LEU A 496 -14.69 18.43 -19.75
N ARG A 497 -13.80 19.03 -18.94
CA ARG A 497 -12.44 18.51 -18.65
C ARG A 497 -12.50 17.07 -18.18
N GLN A 498 -13.28 16.78 -17.15
CA GLN A 498 -13.49 15.40 -16.66
C GLN A 498 -13.99 14.48 -17.79
N THR A 499 -15.04 14.89 -18.49
CA THR A 499 -15.70 14.05 -19.52
C THR A 499 -14.77 13.70 -20.68
N LEU A 500 -13.85 14.60 -21.06
CA LEU A 500 -12.85 14.35 -22.10
C LEU A 500 -11.67 13.52 -21.56
N ALA A 501 -11.23 13.76 -20.32
CA ALA A 501 -10.19 12.96 -19.67
C ALA A 501 -10.63 11.50 -19.47
N GLU A 502 -11.85 11.25 -18.99
CA GLU A 502 -12.44 9.91 -18.84
C GLU A 502 -12.40 9.12 -20.15
N LYS A 503 -12.79 9.75 -21.27
CA LYS A 503 -12.78 9.11 -22.60
C LYS A 503 -11.36 8.84 -23.11
N ALA A 504 -10.39 9.66 -22.74
CA ALA A 504 -8.98 9.44 -23.08
C ALA A 504 -8.38 8.29 -22.24
N VAL A 505 -8.63 8.27 -20.92
CA VAL A 505 -8.16 7.22 -19.99
C VAL A 505 -8.76 5.86 -20.36
N GLN A 506 -10.08 5.76 -20.58
CA GLN A 506 -10.71 4.50 -21.01
C GLN A 506 -10.09 3.96 -22.31
N LYS A 507 -9.83 4.83 -23.29
CA LYS A 507 -9.25 4.45 -24.57
C LYS A 507 -7.76 4.05 -24.48
N ALA A 508 -7.06 4.50 -23.44
CA ALA A 508 -5.70 4.02 -23.12
C ALA A 508 -5.74 2.65 -22.41
N ALA A 509 -6.67 2.47 -21.45
CA ALA A 509 -6.84 1.23 -20.70
C ALA A 509 -7.25 0.02 -21.57
N GLU A 510 -7.91 0.24 -22.72
CA GLU A 510 -8.21 -0.83 -23.69
C GLU A 510 -6.97 -1.38 -24.43
N ILE A 511 -5.77 -0.82 -24.21
CA ILE A 511 -4.53 -1.16 -24.93
C ILE A 511 -3.38 -1.52 -23.97
N ILE A 512 -3.38 -2.75 -23.43
CA ILE A 512 -2.16 -3.56 -23.13
C ILE A 512 -2.54 -4.95 -22.58
N ASP A 513 -1.80 -5.97 -23.03
CA ASP A 513 -1.26 -7.12 -22.28
C ASP A 513 -1.27 -8.44 -23.10
N PRO A 514 -0.10 -8.93 -23.55
CA PRO A 514 0.04 -10.26 -24.16
C PRO A 514 -0.25 -11.45 -23.22
N GLU A 515 -0.03 -11.35 -21.91
CA GLU A 515 -0.14 -12.50 -20.98
C GLU A 515 -1.60 -12.81 -20.59
N LEU A 516 -2.45 -11.78 -20.50
CA LEU A 516 -3.91 -11.92 -20.33
C LEU A 516 -4.58 -12.85 -21.35
N ILE A 517 -3.97 -13.04 -22.52
CA ILE A 517 -4.45 -13.93 -23.60
C ILE A 517 -4.47 -15.40 -23.15
N GLU A 518 -3.52 -15.80 -22.31
CA GLU A 518 -3.32 -17.18 -21.88
C GLU A 518 -4.22 -17.52 -20.67
N LYS A 519 -4.27 -16.65 -19.65
CA LYS A 519 -5.06 -16.87 -18.42
C LYS A 519 -6.60 -16.75 -18.62
N ARG A 520 -7.11 -16.04 -19.64
CA ARG A 520 -8.59 -15.83 -19.84
C ARG A 520 -9.07 -15.97 -21.30
N PRO A 521 -9.02 -17.18 -21.90
CA PRO A 521 -9.13 -17.34 -23.35
C PRO A 521 -10.46 -16.88 -23.99
N HIS A 522 -11.60 -17.03 -23.31
CA HIS A 522 -12.91 -16.64 -23.88
C HIS A 522 -13.13 -15.11 -23.92
N GLN A 523 -12.61 -14.38 -22.93
CA GLN A 523 -12.66 -12.91 -22.93
C GLN A 523 -11.68 -12.35 -23.97
N ALA A 524 -10.47 -12.90 -24.06
CA ALA A 524 -9.50 -12.58 -25.09
C ALA A 524 -10.06 -12.78 -26.52
N ARG A 525 -10.82 -13.86 -26.79
CA ARG A 525 -11.52 -14.03 -28.09
C ARG A 525 -12.49 -12.89 -28.40
N LYS A 526 -13.26 -12.42 -27.41
CA LYS A 526 -14.21 -11.31 -27.60
C LYS A 526 -13.46 -10.01 -27.94
N LEU A 527 -12.38 -9.72 -27.20
CA LEU A 527 -11.55 -8.53 -27.42
C LEU A 527 -10.82 -8.58 -28.77
N MET A 528 -10.15 -9.69 -29.10
CA MET A 528 -9.47 -9.90 -30.39
C MET A 528 -10.40 -9.76 -31.60
N ARG A 529 -11.66 -10.21 -31.49
CA ARG A 529 -12.68 -10.03 -32.54
C ARG A 529 -13.10 -8.57 -32.70
N GLY A 530 -13.10 -7.81 -31.60
CA GLY A 530 -13.24 -6.35 -31.62
C GLY A 530 -12.05 -5.69 -32.34
N ILE A 531 -10.82 -5.95 -31.87
CA ILE A 531 -9.57 -5.41 -32.43
C ILE A 531 -9.46 -5.72 -33.93
N LEU A 532 -9.69 -6.96 -34.36
CA LEU A 532 -9.65 -7.35 -35.77
C LEU A 532 -10.69 -6.57 -36.60
N LYS A 533 -11.90 -6.37 -36.07
CA LYS A 533 -12.95 -5.59 -36.74
C LYS A 533 -12.52 -4.13 -36.89
N THR A 534 -12.17 -3.46 -35.79
CA THR A 534 -11.77 -2.05 -35.77
C THR A 534 -10.56 -1.80 -36.67
N ARG A 535 -9.46 -2.57 -36.51
CA ARG A 535 -8.25 -2.45 -37.33
C ARG A 535 -8.51 -2.71 -38.83
N THR A 536 -9.48 -3.58 -39.18
CA THR A 536 -9.89 -3.77 -40.58
C THR A 536 -10.65 -2.57 -41.12
N GLN A 537 -11.50 -1.92 -40.32
CA GLN A 537 -12.24 -0.73 -40.75
C GLN A 537 -11.31 0.48 -40.89
N ASP A 538 -10.48 0.76 -39.87
CA ASP A 538 -9.56 1.90 -39.85
C ASP A 538 -8.53 1.82 -40.98
N ALA A 539 -7.96 0.64 -41.22
CA ALA A 539 -6.98 0.45 -42.29
C ALA A 539 -7.62 0.49 -43.70
N VAL A 540 -8.89 0.12 -43.85
CA VAL A 540 -9.64 0.34 -45.10
C VAL A 540 -9.90 1.82 -45.34
N ALA A 541 -10.30 2.57 -44.30
CA ALA A 541 -10.50 4.02 -44.39
C ALA A 541 -9.21 4.74 -44.81
N ASN A 542 -8.09 4.44 -44.14
CA ASN A 542 -6.78 4.99 -44.50
C ASN A 542 -6.38 4.64 -45.95
N LEU A 543 -6.52 3.38 -46.36
CA LEU A 543 -6.18 2.95 -47.73
C LEU A 543 -7.02 3.66 -48.80
N LEU A 544 -8.30 3.96 -48.51
CA LEU A 544 -9.16 4.77 -49.38
C LEU A 544 -8.69 6.23 -49.44
N ILE A 545 -8.34 6.83 -48.30
CA ILE A 545 -7.80 8.20 -48.20
C ILE A 545 -6.46 8.33 -48.96
N ASP A 546 -5.52 7.41 -48.73
CA ASP A 546 -4.18 7.40 -49.33
C ASP A 546 -4.22 7.29 -50.87
N ASN A 547 -5.29 6.70 -51.42
CA ASN A 547 -5.53 6.58 -52.86
C ASN A 547 -6.57 7.61 -53.39
N ASN A 548 -7.00 8.58 -52.57
CA ASN A 548 -7.99 9.64 -52.88
C ASN A 548 -9.37 9.13 -53.34
N ILE A 549 -9.84 8.00 -52.81
CA ILE A 549 -11.13 7.39 -53.15
C ILE A 549 -12.16 7.69 -52.06
N GLY A 550 -13.34 8.17 -52.44
CA GLY A 550 -14.40 8.51 -51.50
C GLY A 550 -14.95 7.28 -50.78
N GLU A 551 -14.94 7.25 -49.44
CA GLU A 551 -15.46 6.12 -48.66
C GLU A 551 -16.91 5.73 -49.01
N LYS A 552 -17.73 6.74 -49.34
CA LYS A 552 -19.18 6.61 -49.57
C LYS A 552 -19.61 6.73 -51.02
N SER A 553 -18.67 6.78 -51.97
CA SER A 553 -18.98 6.48 -53.37
C SER A 553 -18.93 4.96 -53.62
N SER A 554 -19.24 4.53 -54.85
CA SER A 554 -19.33 3.11 -55.24
C SER A 554 -18.36 2.73 -56.37
N GLU A 555 -17.31 3.54 -56.56
CA GLU A 555 -16.32 3.43 -57.65
C GLU A 555 -15.58 2.08 -57.66
N LEU A 556 -15.40 1.44 -56.51
CA LEU A 556 -14.73 0.13 -56.39
C LEU A 556 -15.62 -1.06 -56.74
N TYR A 557 -16.89 -0.85 -57.14
CA TYR A 557 -17.80 -1.93 -57.51
C TYR A 557 -17.23 -2.83 -58.62
N ASP A 558 -16.75 -2.25 -59.72
CA ASP A 558 -16.35 -3.02 -60.90
C ASP A 558 -15.07 -3.83 -60.71
N ILE A 559 -14.21 -3.41 -59.79
CA ILE A 559 -13.00 -4.14 -59.40
C ILE A 559 -13.36 -5.33 -58.51
N PHE A 560 -14.26 -5.15 -57.53
CA PHE A 560 -14.51 -6.13 -56.47
C PHE A 560 -15.76 -7.01 -56.67
N ASN A 561 -16.64 -6.74 -57.65
CA ASN A 561 -17.88 -7.51 -57.86
C ASN A 561 -17.66 -9.01 -58.17
N ARG A 562 -16.48 -9.38 -58.70
CA ARG A 562 -16.10 -10.79 -58.95
C ARG A 562 -15.59 -11.53 -57.71
N TYR A 563 -15.26 -10.78 -56.66
CA TYR A 563 -14.62 -11.31 -55.44
C TYR A 563 -15.51 -11.20 -54.20
N VAL A 564 -16.49 -10.28 -54.19
CA VAL A 564 -17.45 -10.08 -53.09
C VAL A 564 -18.85 -10.53 -53.54
N PRO A 565 -19.37 -11.68 -53.06
CA PRO A 565 -20.71 -12.15 -53.45
C PRO A 565 -21.82 -11.19 -53.02
N TYR A 566 -22.85 -11.04 -53.87
CA TYR A 566 -24.00 -10.16 -53.61
C TYR A 566 -23.59 -8.69 -53.35
N LEU A 567 -22.66 -8.17 -54.15
CA LEU A 567 -22.31 -6.75 -54.19
C LEU A 567 -23.32 -6.00 -55.07
N LYS A 568 -23.68 -4.76 -54.72
CA LYS A 568 -24.51 -3.85 -55.53
C LYS A 568 -23.69 -2.68 -56.05
N THR A 569 -24.10 -2.13 -57.20
CA THR A 569 -23.56 -0.89 -57.79
C THR A 569 -23.74 0.36 -56.92
N THR A 570 -24.47 0.24 -55.81
CA THR A 570 -24.71 1.30 -54.81
C THR A 570 -24.13 0.97 -53.43
N ASP A 571 -23.34 -0.11 -53.31
CA ASP A 571 -22.64 -0.40 -52.05
C ASP A 571 -21.46 0.59 -51.91
N ALA A 572 -21.23 1.10 -50.70
CA ALA A 572 -20.16 2.06 -50.43
C ALA A 572 -18.77 1.40 -50.45
N ASN A 573 -17.75 2.11 -50.95
CA ASN A 573 -16.37 1.64 -51.07
C ASN A 573 -15.80 1.06 -49.76
N ASP A 574 -16.07 1.70 -48.62
CA ASP A 574 -15.64 1.17 -47.31
C ASP A 574 -16.29 -0.20 -47.00
N GLY A 575 -17.59 -0.33 -47.27
CA GLY A 575 -18.33 -1.58 -47.14
C GLY A 575 -17.85 -2.66 -48.11
N ILE A 576 -17.49 -2.30 -49.35
CA ILE A 576 -16.95 -3.21 -50.37
C ILE A 576 -15.63 -3.82 -49.87
N LEU A 577 -14.68 -2.99 -49.43
CA LEU A 577 -13.35 -3.43 -49.01
C LEU A 577 -13.38 -4.18 -47.68
N VAL A 578 -14.13 -3.71 -46.69
CA VAL A 578 -14.32 -4.45 -45.42
C VAL A 578 -14.93 -5.83 -45.68
N ARG A 579 -15.87 -5.97 -46.63
CA ARG A 579 -16.40 -7.29 -47.03
C ARG A 579 -15.34 -8.14 -47.71
N TYR A 580 -14.54 -7.61 -48.65
CA TYR A 580 -13.46 -8.35 -49.32
C TYR A 580 -12.41 -8.87 -48.33
N VAL A 581 -11.89 -8.02 -47.44
CA VAL A 581 -10.86 -8.40 -46.46
C VAL A 581 -11.40 -9.47 -45.51
N ASN A 582 -12.64 -9.35 -45.04
CA ASN A 582 -13.27 -10.38 -44.21
C ASN A 582 -13.47 -11.70 -44.97
N ILE A 583 -13.79 -11.69 -46.26
CA ILE A 583 -13.88 -12.90 -47.10
C ILE A 583 -12.52 -13.56 -47.26
N LYS A 584 -11.45 -12.81 -47.56
CA LYS A 584 -10.08 -13.37 -47.64
C LYS A 584 -9.64 -13.98 -46.31
N LEU A 585 -9.82 -13.26 -45.20
CA LEU A 585 -9.54 -13.80 -43.86
C LEU A 585 -10.39 -15.04 -43.54
N ALA A 586 -11.67 -15.06 -43.93
CA ALA A 586 -12.53 -16.23 -43.73
C ALA A 586 -12.12 -17.44 -44.58
N SER A 587 -11.57 -17.22 -45.78
CA SER A 587 -11.04 -18.29 -46.63
C SER A 587 -9.73 -18.88 -46.11
N ALA A 588 -8.88 -18.08 -45.43
CA ALA A 588 -7.60 -18.54 -44.90
C ALA A 588 -7.70 -19.13 -43.47
N TYR A 589 -8.57 -18.56 -42.62
CA TYR A 589 -8.64 -18.86 -41.18
C TYR A 589 -10.03 -19.31 -40.71
N GLY A 590 -10.97 -19.55 -41.62
CA GLY A 590 -12.37 -19.88 -41.29
C GLY A 590 -13.17 -18.69 -40.71
N PRO A 591 -14.46 -18.89 -40.42
CA PRO A 591 -15.36 -17.85 -39.90
C PRO A 591 -14.85 -17.24 -38.58
N VAL A 592 -14.90 -15.91 -38.46
CA VAL A 592 -14.33 -15.13 -37.33
C VAL A 592 -14.93 -15.56 -35.98
N ASP A 593 -16.21 -15.94 -35.96
CA ASP A 593 -16.95 -16.45 -34.80
C ASP A 593 -16.45 -17.82 -34.30
N LYS A 594 -15.75 -18.59 -35.15
CA LYS A 594 -15.28 -19.96 -34.87
C LYS A 594 -13.77 -20.08 -34.64
N ARG A 595 -13.00 -19.01 -34.87
CA ARG A 595 -11.54 -18.97 -34.61
C ARG A 595 -11.22 -19.02 -33.11
N ASP A 596 -10.15 -19.73 -32.77
CA ASP A 596 -9.52 -19.73 -31.45
C ASP A 596 -8.55 -18.55 -31.27
N ASN A 597 -7.91 -18.44 -30.10
CA ASN A 597 -7.03 -17.32 -29.76
C ASN A 597 -5.81 -17.23 -30.69
N LYS A 598 -5.17 -18.37 -30.98
CA LYS A 598 -3.96 -18.43 -31.80
C LYS A 598 -4.26 -18.08 -33.26
N THR A 599 -5.36 -18.58 -33.79
CA THR A 599 -5.84 -18.28 -35.15
C THR A 599 -6.36 -16.85 -35.27
N LEU A 600 -7.02 -16.30 -34.24
CA LEU A 600 -7.41 -14.87 -34.21
C LEU A 600 -6.18 -13.97 -34.26
N LEU A 601 -5.20 -14.19 -33.37
CA LEU A 601 -3.96 -13.40 -33.31
C LEU A 601 -3.17 -13.49 -34.62
N GLN A 602 -3.07 -14.68 -35.22
CA GLN A 602 -2.44 -14.84 -36.53
C GLN A 602 -3.21 -14.09 -37.63
N SER A 603 -4.55 -14.14 -37.63
CA SER A 603 -5.38 -13.40 -38.59
C SER A 603 -5.35 -11.87 -38.40
N ILE A 604 -4.94 -11.37 -37.23
CA ILE A 604 -4.64 -9.94 -36.99
C ILE A 604 -3.25 -9.58 -37.54
N LYS A 605 -2.26 -10.47 -37.44
CA LYS A 605 -0.90 -10.26 -37.98
C LYS A 605 -0.82 -10.37 -39.51
N ASP A 606 -1.65 -11.21 -40.11
CA ASP A 606 -1.69 -11.39 -41.57
C ASP A 606 -2.66 -10.41 -42.27
N LEU A 607 -3.41 -9.59 -41.52
CA LEU A 607 -4.27 -8.53 -42.05
C LEU A 607 -3.50 -7.57 -42.97
N ASP A 608 -2.31 -7.14 -42.55
CA ASP A 608 -1.47 -6.18 -43.28
C ASP A 608 -1.04 -6.70 -44.66
N LYS A 609 -0.90 -8.03 -44.81
CA LYS A 609 -0.59 -8.67 -46.10
C LYS A 609 -1.76 -8.65 -47.07
N ILE A 610 -2.99 -8.73 -46.55
CA ILE A 610 -4.22 -8.68 -47.35
C ILE A 610 -4.53 -7.23 -47.73
N LEU A 611 -4.26 -6.26 -46.85
CA LEU A 611 -4.35 -4.83 -47.18
C LEU A 611 -3.35 -4.46 -48.29
N ALA A 612 -2.12 -4.97 -48.22
CA ALA A 612 -1.12 -4.83 -49.29
C ALA A 612 -1.44 -5.62 -50.58
N GLU A 613 -2.46 -6.50 -50.58
CA GLU A 613 -3.05 -7.07 -51.80
C GLU A 613 -4.15 -6.14 -52.35
N VAL A 614 -5.05 -5.67 -51.47
CA VAL A 614 -6.12 -4.71 -51.79
C VAL A 614 -5.57 -3.43 -52.43
N GLU A 615 -4.48 -2.88 -51.89
CA GLU A 615 -3.83 -1.69 -52.44
C GLU A 615 -3.37 -1.90 -53.90
N ARG A 616 -2.87 -3.09 -54.24
CA ARG A 616 -2.45 -3.46 -55.61
C ARG A 616 -3.61 -3.83 -56.54
N MET A 617 -4.84 -3.88 -56.03
CA MET A 617 -6.06 -4.02 -56.82
C MET A 617 -6.77 -2.68 -57.07
N ILE A 618 -6.32 -1.61 -56.38
CA ILE A 618 -6.92 -0.27 -56.40
C ILE A 618 -6.00 0.72 -57.14
N ARG A 619 -4.68 0.54 -57.05
CA ARG A 619 -3.66 1.18 -57.91
C ARG A 619 -3.58 0.51 -59.28
#